data_AF-A0A938END6-F1
#
_entry.id   AF-A0A938END6-F1
#
_cell.length_a   1.000
_cell.length_b   1.000
_cell.length_c   1.000
_cell.angle_alpha   90.00
_cell.angle_beta   90.00
_cell.angle_gamma   90.00
#
_symmetry.space_group_name_H-M   'P 1'
#
loop_
_entity.id
_entity.type
_entity.pdbx_description
1 polymer ?
#
loop_
_entity_poly.entity_id
_entity_poly.type
_entity_poly.pdbx_seq_one_letter_code
_entity_poly.pdbx_strand_id
1 'polypeptide(L)' 'MRRALLIVCDGLGSDWLGRGYTPAIDGLLASGRRSADHRAVFPSVTRVSAASIATGCYPGSHGLQGNQVALLEGDRW' A
#
# COMPACT_ATOMS: atom_id res chain seq x y z
N MET A 1 14.51 -23.17 7.11
CA MET A 1 13.23 -22.44 7.22
C MET A 1 13.20 -21.34 6.16
N ARG A 2 12.09 -21.16 5.44
CA ARG A 2 11.94 -20.08 4.45
C ARG A 2 11.42 -18.82 5.15
N ARG A 3 12.09 -17.69 4.95
CA ARG A 3 11.72 -16.37 5.51
C ARG A 3 11.16 -15.49 4.41
N ALA A 4 10.24 -14.60 4.75
CA ALA A 4 9.70 -13.58 3.87
C ALA A 4 9.90 -12.21 4.50
N LEU A 5 10.21 -11.20 3.67
CA LEU A 5 10.31 -9.81 4.06
C LEU A 5 9.35 -9.01 3.18
N LEU A 6 8.45 -8.25 3.81
CA LEU A 6 7.61 -7.26 3.14
C LEU A 6 8.21 -5.88 3.37
N ILE A 7 8.60 -5.21 2.29
CA ILE A 7 9.09 -3.83 2.31
C ILE A 7 8.00 -2.95 1.71
N VAL A 8 7.56 -1.94 2.46
CA VAL A 8 6.56 -0.97 2.02
C VAL A 8 7.22 0.41 1.94
N CYS A 9 7.20 1.02 0.76
CA CYS A 9 7.64 2.39 0.54
C CYS A 9 6.41 3.27 0.33
N ASP A 10 6.09 4.12 1.31
CA ASP A 10 4.92 5.01 1.20
C ASP A 10 5.13 6.08 0.11
N GLY A 11 4.08 6.35 -0.67
CA GLY A 11 4.10 7.34 -1.74
C GLY A 11 5.03 7.04 -2.92
N LEU A 12 5.55 5.81 -3.06
CA LEU A 12 6.43 5.44 -4.18
C LEU A 12 5.65 5.29 -5.49
N GLY A 13 5.70 6.33 -6.33
CA GLY A 13 5.11 6.32 -7.66
C GLY A 13 5.78 5.30 -8.59
N SER A 14 4.96 4.57 -9.39
CA SER A 14 5.47 3.56 -10.33
C SER A 14 6.28 4.17 -11.48
N ASP A 15 6.08 5.47 -11.73
CA ASP A 15 6.76 6.30 -12.72
C ASP A 15 8.17 6.74 -12.28
N TRP A 16 8.52 6.57 -10.99
CA TRP A 16 9.84 6.92 -10.44
C TRP A 16 10.86 5.78 -10.62
N LEU A 17 10.37 4.57 -10.85
CA LEU A 17 11.15 3.34 -10.93
C LEU A 17 11.84 3.20 -12.29
N GLY A 18 13.02 2.57 -12.32
CA GLY A 18 13.77 2.29 -13.55
C GLY A 18 14.45 3.51 -14.16
N ARG A 19 14.50 4.63 -13.44
CA ARG A 19 15.18 5.87 -13.86
C ARG A 19 16.60 6.00 -13.30
N GLY A 20 17.06 5.05 -12.49
CA GLY A 20 18.38 5.10 -11.83
C GLY A 20 18.41 5.89 -10.52
N TYR A 21 17.31 6.54 -10.12
CA TYR A 21 17.23 7.25 -8.82
C TYR A 21 17.12 6.29 -7.63
N THR A 22 16.67 5.06 -7.85
CA THR A 22 16.47 4.04 -6.83
C THR A 22 17.26 2.76 -7.16
N PRO A 23 18.61 2.78 -7.16
CA PRO A 23 19.42 1.71 -7.72
C PRO A 23 19.19 0.34 -7.06
N ALA A 24 18.92 0.31 -5.74
CA ALA A 24 18.58 -0.93 -5.05
C ALA A 24 17.22 -1.50 -5.50
N ILE A 25 16.20 -0.65 -5.67
CA ILE A 25 14.87 -1.06 -6.14
C ILE A 25 14.93 -1.46 -7.62
N ASP A 26 15.67 -0.71 -8.44
CA ASP A 26 15.87 -1.00 -9.85
C ASP A 26 16.56 -2.37 -10.05
N GLY A 27 17.54 -2.70 -9.19
CA GLY A 27 18.15 -4.04 -9.15
C GLY A 27 17.17 -5.16 -8.77
N LEU A 28 16.24 -4.91 -7.85
CA LEU A 28 15.16 -5.85 -7.51
C LEU A 28 14.18 -6.02 -8.67
N LEU A 29 13.87 -4.96 -9.42
CA LEU A 29 13.01 -5.04 -10.60
C LEU A 29 13.65 -5.82 -11.74
N ALA A 30 14.98 -5.69 -11.93
CA ALA A 30 15.72 -6.39 -12.98
C ALA A 30 15.89 -7.89 -12.70
N SER A 31 15.99 -8.28 -11.42
CA SER A 31 16.21 -9.68 -11.01
C SER A 31 14.93 -10.41 -10.58
N GLY A 32 13.87 -9.68 -10.26
CA GLY A 32 12.62 -10.20 -9.71
C GLY A 32 11.45 -10.19 -10.69
N ARG A 33 10.24 -10.28 -10.13
CA ARG A 33 8.98 -10.17 -10.89
C ARG A 33 8.27 -8.86 -10.52
N ARG A 34 7.90 -8.09 -11.53
CA ARG A 34 7.06 -6.89 -11.39
C ARG A 34 5.61 -7.20 -11.77
N SER A 35 4.66 -6.75 -10.97
CA SER A 35 3.25 -6.67 -11.35
C SER A 35 2.96 -5.24 -11.81
N ALA A 36 2.95 -4.99 -13.13
CA ALA A 36 2.89 -3.63 -13.67
C ALA A 36 1.48 -3.02 -13.67
N ASP A 37 0.43 -3.84 -13.68
CA ASP A 37 -0.98 -3.41 -13.65
C ASP A 37 -1.58 -3.50 -12.22
N HIS A 38 -0.74 -3.45 -11.18
CA HIS A 38 -1.26 -3.35 -9.81
C HIS A 38 -1.86 -1.96 -9.57
N ARG A 39 -2.90 -1.90 -8.74
CA ARG A 39 -3.59 -0.66 -8.38
C ARG A 39 -3.76 -0.58 -6.88
N ALA A 40 -3.67 0.63 -6.34
CA ALA A 40 -4.06 0.89 -4.96
C ALA A 40 -5.59 0.72 -4.80
N VAL A 41 -6.02 0.42 -3.58
CA VAL A 41 -7.43 0.52 -3.20
C VAL A 41 -7.87 1.98 -3.15
N PHE A 42 -9.18 2.24 -3.28
CA PHE A 42 -9.73 3.57 -3.04
C PHE A 42 -10.30 3.67 -1.60
N PRO A 43 -10.04 4.77 -0.86
CA PRO A 43 -9.14 5.86 -1.22
C PRO A 43 -7.66 5.48 -1.06
N SER A 44 -6.82 5.97 -1.98
CA SER A 44 -5.39 5.67 -2.04
C SER A 44 -4.59 6.44 -0.99
N VAL A 45 -4.86 6.21 0.29
CA VAL A 45 -4.20 6.86 1.43
C VAL A 45 -3.55 5.85 2.37
N THR A 46 -2.48 6.26 3.04
CA THR A 46 -1.57 5.38 3.79
C THR A 46 -2.26 4.36 4.71
N ARG A 47 -3.14 4.80 5.62
CA ARG A 47 -3.82 3.89 6.58
C ARG A 47 -4.71 2.88 5.89
N VAL A 48 -5.37 3.28 4.81
CA VAL A 48 -6.29 2.43 4.07
C VAL A 48 -5.50 1.38 3.28
N SER A 49 -4.47 1.80 2.55
CA SER A 49 -3.60 0.91 1.79
C SER A 49 -2.86 -0.09 2.68
N ALA A 50 -2.30 0.35 3.81
CA ALA A 50 -1.59 -0.53 4.74
C ALA A 50 -2.52 -1.61 5.31
N ALA A 51 -3.75 -1.25 5.69
CA ALA A 51 -4.75 -2.19 6.18
C ALA A 51 -5.18 -3.20 5.10
N SER A 52 -5.39 -2.74 3.86
CA SER A 52 -5.70 -3.62 2.74
C SER A 52 -4.56 -4.60 2.43
N ILE A 53 -3.30 -4.17 2.50
CA ILE A 53 -2.13 -5.06 2.32
C ILE A 53 -2.05 -6.10 3.44
N ALA A 54 -2.24 -5.68 4.69
CA ALA A 54 -2.13 -6.56 5.85
C ALA A 54 -3.25 -7.60 5.95
N THR A 55 -4.46 -7.25 5.50
CA THR A 55 -5.66 -8.10 5.62
C THR A 55 -6.02 -8.83 4.33
N GLY A 56 -5.58 -8.33 3.18
CA GLY A 56 -6.06 -8.78 1.87
C GLY A 56 -7.51 -8.37 1.56
N CYS A 57 -8.12 -7.52 2.38
CA CYS A 57 -9.51 -7.10 2.23
C CYS A 57 -9.62 -5.67 1.67
N TYR A 58 -10.77 -5.34 1.08
CA TYR A 58 -11.08 -3.96 0.69
C TYR A 58 -11.45 -3.08 1.89
N PRO A 59 -11.39 -1.74 1.75
CA PRO A 59 -11.69 -0.78 2.83
C PRO A 59 -13.05 -0.96 3.49
N GLY A 60 -14.07 -1.33 2.72
CA GLY A 60 -15.41 -1.62 3.25
C GLY A 60 -15.45 -2.81 4.23
N SER A 61 -14.50 -3.73 4.14
CA SER A 61 -14.43 -4.92 5.00
C SER A 61 -13.56 -4.71 6.23
N HIS A 62 -12.43 -4.00 6.10
CA HIS A 62 -11.53 -3.75 7.24
C HIS A 62 -11.85 -2.45 8.01
N GLY A 63 -12.85 -1.67 7.58
CA GLY A 63 -13.41 -0.52 8.31
C GLY A 63 -12.56 0.75 8.36
N LEU A 64 -11.33 0.72 7.83
CA LEU A 64 -10.46 1.91 7.73
C LEU A 64 -10.74 2.60 6.40
N GLN A 65 -11.50 3.71 6.45
CA GLN A 65 -11.99 4.41 5.27
C GLN A 65 -11.16 5.64 4.89
N GLY A 66 -10.21 6.05 5.73
CA GLY A 66 -9.35 7.20 5.47
C GLY A 66 -8.17 7.29 6.45
N ASN A 67 -7.29 8.26 6.22
CA ASN A 67 -6.22 8.60 7.17
C ASN A 67 -6.79 9.28 8.42
N GLN A 68 -7.86 10.05 8.23
CA GLN A 68 -8.64 10.67 9.29
C GLN A 68 -10.06 10.15 9.16
N VAL A 69 -10.65 9.77 10.29
CA VAL A 69 -12.03 9.30 10.38
C VAL A 69 -12.67 9.98 11.56
N ALA A 70 -13.91 10.43 11.41
CA ALA A 70 -14.73 10.84 12.53
C ALA A 70 -15.37 9.57 13.12
N LEU A 71 -15.21 9.38 14.42
CA LEU A 71 -15.93 8.34 15.14
C LEU A 71 -17.16 8.98 15.76
N LEU A 72 -18.31 8.37 15.54
CA LEU A 72 -19.53 8.72 16.26
C LEU A 72 -19.40 8.14 17.68
N GLU A 73 -19.31 9.02 18.67
CA GLU A 73 -19.41 8.62 20.08
C GLU A 73 -20.85 8.82 20.57
N GLY A 74 -21.62 7.73 20.60
CA GLY A 74 -23.02 7.69 21.04
C GLY A 74 -24.02 8.20 19.99
N ASP A 75 -25.28 8.38 20.41
CA ASP A 75 -26.41 8.81 19.56
C ASP A 75 -26.48 10.34 19.35
N ARG A 76 -25.38 11.07 19.52
CA ARG A 76 -25.37 12.53 19.42
C ARG A 76 -24.73 12.97 18.11
N TRP A 77 -25.57 13.55 17.27
CA TRP A 77 -25.19 14.33 16.08
C TRP A 77 -24.67 15.70 16.47
#